data_AF-A0A317JBY9-F1
#
_entry.id   AF-A0A317JBY9-F1
#
_cell.length_a   1.000
_cell.length_b   1.000
_cell.length_c   1.000
_cell.angle_alpha   90.00
_cell.angle_beta   90.00
_cell.angle_gamma   90.00
#
_symmetry.space_group_name_H-M   'P 1'
#
loop_
_entity.id
_entity.type
_entity.pdbx_description
1 polymer ?
#
loop_
_entity_poly.entity_id
_entity_poly.type
_entity_poly.pdbx_seq_one_letter_code
_entity_poly.pdbx_strand_id
1 'polypeptide(L)'
;MDLNQIMLAVSSFILGVAGKYADLVNEHGLKEHFKGAGILSGYIWGLAGTGMLLSSPLGGLTYVAHILYWFWRVKLEYPNHALAGVIMLLSAFFFRGQFLQEYSWDLVSIFLAYLVTGYIQTYFKENYPASKPFWRLRLRIYLIPIVYSIYTKSWDPMIATGFGMIGCEWITWSFRGYWEDRRNSLRDLQ
;
A
#
# COMPACT_ATOMS: atom_id res chain seq x y z
N MET A 1 8.71 -11.43 18.57
CA MET A 1 8.61 -11.65 17.11
C MET A 1 9.51 -12.80 16.75
N ASP A 2 9.00 -13.77 16.00
CA ASP A 2 9.85 -14.81 15.40
C ASP A 2 10.55 -14.29 14.13
N LEU A 3 11.38 -15.14 13.52
CA LEU A 3 12.10 -14.81 12.28
C LEU A 3 11.15 -14.40 11.14
N ASN A 4 10.01 -15.07 11.00
CA ASN A 4 9.04 -14.77 9.95
C ASN A 4 8.43 -13.38 10.15
N GLN A 5 8.11 -13.02 11.38
CA GLN A 5 7.60 -11.69 11.71
C GLN A 5 8.64 -10.59 11.49
N ILE A 6 9.92 -10.87 11.76
CA ILE A 6 11.02 -9.95 11.44
C ILE A 6 11.12 -9.75 9.92
N MET A 7 11.12 -10.83 9.15
CA MET A 7 11.16 -10.77 7.68
C MET A 7 9.92 -10.05 7.12
N LEU A 8 8.76 -10.27 7.73
CA LEU A 8 7.51 -9.59 7.39
C LEU A 8 7.63 -8.09 7.60
N ALA A 9 8.12 -7.66 8.76
CA ALA A 9 8.30 -6.26 9.10
C ALA A 9 9.29 -5.56 8.16
N VAL A 10 10.45 -6.18 7.90
CA VAL A 10 11.47 -5.65 6.98
C VAL A 10 10.93 -5.55 5.56
N SER A 11 10.32 -6.61 5.04
CA SER A 11 9.75 -6.62 3.68
C SER A 11 8.66 -5.57 3.53
N SER A 12 7.78 -5.45 4.54
CA SER A 12 6.71 -4.46 4.54
C SER A 12 7.25 -3.03 4.58
N PHE A 13 8.27 -2.77 5.39
CA PHE A 13 8.93 -1.46 5.44
C PHE A 13 9.53 -1.07 4.10
N ILE A 14 10.29 -1.98 3.46
CA ILE A 14 10.88 -1.76 2.13
C ILE A 14 9.78 -1.50 1.09
N LEU A 15 8.70 -2.29 1.14
CA LEU A 15 7.53 -2.10 0.29
C LEU A 15 6.91 -0.70 0.47
N GLY A 16 6.80 -0.19 1.70
CA GLY A 16 6.31 1.15 1.99
C GLY A 16 7.22 2.25 1.44
N VAL A 17 8.53 2.09 1.62
CA VAL A 17 9.56 3.00 1.10
C VAL A 17 9.52 3.07 -0.42
N ALA A 18 9.61 1.91 -1.08
CA ALA A 18 9.67 1.81 -2.53
C ALA A 18 8.34 2.22 -3.20
N GLY A 19 7.21 1.84 -2.60
CA GLY A 19 5.89 2.25 -3.07
C GLY A 19 5.71 3.77 -2.98
N LYS A 20 6.10 4.39 -1.86
CA LYS A 20 5.97 5.84 -1.72
C LYS A 20 6.96 6.63 -2.59
N TYR A 21 8.17 6.12 -2.78
CA TYR A 21 9.12 6.76 -3.68
C TYR A 21 8.65 6.70 -5.14
N ALA A 22 8.14 5.55 -5.58
CA ALA A 22 7.53 5.37 -6.90
C ALA A 22 6.37 6.37 -7.15
N ASP A 23 5.51 6.52 -6.15
CA ASP A 23 4.41 7.49 -6.12
C ASP A 23 4.91 8.94 -6.22
N LEU A 24 5.95 9.30 -5.46
CA LEU A 24 6.51 10.65 -5.50
C LEU A 24 7.09 11.03 -6.85
N VAL A 25 7.80 10.11 -7.51
CA VAL A 25 8.39 10.35 -8.85
C VAL A 25 7.29 10.59 -9.88
N ASN A 26 6.25 9.75 -9.87
CA ASN A 26 5.29 9.70 -10.97
C ASN A 26 4.05 10.57 -10.76
N GLU A 27 3.41 10.50 -9.58
CA GLU A 27 2.22 11.29 -9.24
C GLU A 27 2.58 12.72 -8.83
N HIS A 28 3.79 12.89 -8.30
CA HIS A 28 4.18 14.12 -7.63
C HIS A 28 5.43 14.76 -8.22
N GLY A 29 5.89 14.27 -9.36
CA GLY A 29 6.91 14.90 -10.20
C GLY A 29 8.28 15.02 -9.55
N LEU A 30 8.57 14.25 -8.49
CA LEU A 30 9.91 14.19 -7.90
C LEU A 30 10.91 13.83 -8.98
N LYS A 31 11.94 14.67 -9.13
CA LYS A 31 13.00 14.40 -10.11
C LYS A 31 13.68 13.08 -9.77
N GLU A 32 13.81 12.22 -10.77
CA GLU A 32 14.56 10.99 -10.61
C GLU A 32 16.03 11.30 -10.32
N HIS A 33 16.61 10.64 -9.30
CA HIS A 33 18.03 10.73 -9.01
C HIS A 33 18.88 10.18 -10.18
N PHE A 34 18.36 9.17 -10.88
CA PHE A 34 18.92 8.60 -12.10
C PHE A 34 17.79 8.08 -12.99
N LYS A 35 18.02 8.05 -14.30
CA LYS A 35 17.03 7.64 -15.29
C LYS A 35 16.50 6.22 -14.99
N GLY A 36 15.19 6.11 -14.80
CA GLY A 36 14.51 4.84 -14.53
C GLY A 36 14.37 4.49 -13.04
N ALA A 37 14.74 5.40 -12.13
CA ALA A 37 14.57 5.20 -10.69
C ALA A 37 13.10 4.90 -10.31
N GLY A 38 12.12 5.50 -10.99
CA GLY A 38 10.70 5.23 -10.74
C GLY A 38 10.29 3.79 -11.07
N ILE A 39 10.81 3.23 -12.17
CA ILE A 39 10.57 1.83 -12.58
C ILE A 39 11.27 0.87 -11.62
N LEU A 40 12.54 1.14 -11.28
CA LEU A 40 13.27 0.31 -10.31
C LEU A 40 12.54 0.27 -8.96
N SER A 41 12.00 1.40 -8.51
CA SER A 41 11.23 1.47 -7.28
C SER A 41 9.94 0.64 -7.36
N GLY A 42 9.24 0.64 -8.50
CA GLY A 42 8.09 -0.26 -8.72
C GLY A 42 8.48 -1.73 -8.67
N TYR A 43 9.63 -2.09 -9.24
CA TYR A 43 10.15 -3.45 -9.18
C TYR A 43 10.52 -3.89 -7.75
N ILE A 44 11.26 -3.05 -7.01
CA ILE A 44 11.61 -3.28 -5.59
C ILE A 44 10.33 -3.39 -4.75
N TRP A 45 9.35 -2.53 -5.00
CA TRP A 45 8.05 -2.58 -4.34
C TRP A 45 7.37 -3.94 -4.57
N GLY A 46 7.30 -4.40 -5.82
CA GLY A 46 6.75 -5.71 -6.15
C GLY A 46 7.46 -6.87 -5.44
N LEU A 47 8.81 -6.89 -5.49
CA LEU A 47 9.62 -7.93 -4.84
C LEU A 47 9.49 -7.92 -3.31
N ALA A 48 9.46 -6.73 -2.70
CA ALA A 48 9.24 -6.60 -1.27
C ALA A 48 7.82 -7.08 -0.87
N GLY A 49 6.83 -6.85 -1.73
CA GLY A 49 5.49 -7.42 -1.60
C GLY A 49 5.49 -8.95 -1.67
N THR A 50 6.27 -9.55 -2.58
CA THR A 50 6.51 -10.99 -2.63
C THR A 50 7.17 -11.50 -1.35
N GLY A 51 8.20 -10.83 -0.85
CA GLY A 51 8.85 -11.18 0.42
C GLY A 51 7.87 -11.19 1.58
N MET A 52 7.03 -10.15 1.70
CA MET A 52 5.97 -10.06 2.71
C MET A 52 4.95 -11.21 2.59
N LEU A 53 4.50 -11.55 1.38
CA LEU A 53 3.59 -12.69 1.10
C LEU A 53 4.20 -14.04 1.51
N LEU A 54 5.51 -14.19 1.33
CA LEU A 54 6.24 -15.39 1.73
C LEU A 54 6.47 -15.44 3.24
N SER A 55 6.65 -14.31 3.93
CA SER A 55 6.83 -14.28 5.38
C SER A 55 5.55 -14.52 6.16
N SER A 56 4.39 -14.03 5.70
CA SER A 56 3.09 -14.32 6.33
C SER A 56 1.98 -14.40 5.29
N PRO A 57 1.33 -15.56 5.13
CA PRO A 57 0.15 -15.70 4.27
C PRO A 57 -1.01 -14.77 4.67
N LEU A 58 -1.25 -14.57 5.98
CA LEU A 58 -2.32 -13.71 6.47
C LEU A 58 -2.04 -12.23 6.22
N GLY A 59 -0.82 -11.78 6.50
CA GLY A 59 -0.39 -10.41 6.15
C GLY A 59 -0.46 -10.19 4.64
N GLY A 60 0.03 -11.16 3.87
CA GLY A 60 -0.07 -11.24 2.43
C GLY A 60 -1.50 -11.10 1.91
N LEU A 61 -2.46 -11.82 2.49
CA LEU A 61 -3.88 -11.80 2.08
C LEU A 61 -4.47 -10.39 2.15
N THR A 62 -4.20 -9.65 3.23
CA THR A 62 -4.69 -8.28 3.37
C THR A 62 -4.13 -7.34 2.30
N TYR A 63 -2.88 -7.57 1.89
CA TYR A 63 -2.23 -6.74 0.89
C TYR A 63 -2.66 -7.11 -0.53
N VAL A 64 -2.88 -8.39 -0.82
CA VAL A 64 -3.46 -8.84 -2.10
C VAL A 64 -4.85 -8.23 -2.28
N ALA A 65 -5.70 -8.29 -1.25
CA ALA A 65 -7.01 -7.63 -1.27
C ALA A 65 -6.90 -6.11 -1.53
N HIS A 66 -5.91 -5.47 -0.91
CA HIS A 66 -5.64 -4.04 -1.12
C HIS A 66 -5.22 -3.74 -2.57
N ILE A 67 -4.33 -4.54 -3.14
CA ILE A 67 -3.89 -4.39 -4.54
C ILE A 67 -5.06 -4.59 -5.51
N LEU A 68 -5.91 -5.61 -5.29
CA LEU A 68 -7.13 -5.81 -6.08
C LEU A 68 -8.06 -4.59 -5.99
N TYR A 69 -8.23 -4.03 -4.79
CA TYR A 69 -8.97 -2.77 -4.61
C TYR A 69 -8.34 -1.61 -5.39
N TRP A 70 -7.01 -1.49 -5.43
CA TRP A 70 -6.34 -0.46 -6.24
C TRP A 70 -6.50 -0.67 -7.73
N PHE A 71 -6.46 -1.90 -8.23
CA PHE A 71 -6.82 -2.20 -9.62
C PHE A 71 -8.25 -1.78 -9.93
N TRP A 72 -9.22 -2.16 -9.08
CA TRP A 72 -10.62 -1.80 -9.26
C TRP A 72 -10.84 -0.28 -9.30
N ARG A 73 -10.15 0.46 -8.44
CA ARG A 73 -10.24 1.93 -8.38
C ARG A 73 -9.34 2.64 -9.38
N VAL A 74 -8.68 1.91 -10.28
CA VAL A 74 -7.75 2.46 -11.28
C VAL A 74 -6.68 3.34 -10.63
N LYS A 75 -6.16 2.93 -9.47
CA LYS A 75 -5.14 3.67 -8.72
C LYS A 75 -3.71 3.34 -9.15
N LEU A 76 -3.54 2.33 -9.99
CA LEU A 76 -2.24 1.89 -10.52
C LEU A 76 -2.05 2.42 -11.95
N GLU A 77 -2.29 3.72 -12.16
CA GLU A 77 -2.27 4.34 -13.50
C GLU A 77 -0.87 4.37 -14.12
N TYR A 78 0.17 4.32 -13.29
CA TYR A 78 1.55 4.39 -13.75
C TYR A 78 2.15 2.99 -13.99
N PRO A 79 2.98 2.82 -15.03
CA PRO A 79 3.56 1.52 -15.36
C PRO A 79 4.33 0.84 -14.23
N ASN A 80 5.02 1.61 -13.38
CA ASN A 80 5.74 1.09 -12.21
C ASN A 80 4.79 0.59 -11.11
N HIS A 81 3.65 1.27 -10.90
CA HIS A 81 2.62 0.85 -9.96
C HIS A 81 1.92 -0.42 -10.46
N ALA A 82 1.57 -0.46 -11.74
CA ALA A 82 1.00 -1.63 -12.37
C ALA A 82 1.97 -2.83 -12.33
N LEU A 83 3.26 -2.61 -12.62
CA LEU A 83 4.31 -3.63 -12.52
C LEU A 83 4.38 -4.23 -11.11
N ALA A 84 4.42 -3.39 -10.07
CA ALA A 84 4.44 -3.85 -8.68
C ALA A 84 3.19 -4.69 -8.35
N GLY A 85 2.01 -4.19 -8.71
CA GLY A 85 0.74 -4.89 -8.50
C GLY A 85 0.70 -6.26 -9.20
N VAL A 86 1.16 -6.34 -10.45
CA VAL A 86 1.25 -7.60 -11.22
C VAL A 86 2.22 -8.57 -10.54
N ILE A 87 3.42 -8.13 -10.16
CA ILE A 87 4.40 -8.99 -9.46
C ILE A 87 3.80 -9.57 -8.19
N MET A 88 3.12 -8.76 -7.38
CA MET A 88 2.51 -9.21 -6.13
C MET A 88 1.35 -10.19 -6.37
N LEU A 89 0.45 -9.90 -7.32
CA LEU A 89 -0.65 -10.81 -7.63
C LEU A 89 -0.15 -12.14 -8.18
N LEU A 90 0.77 -12.13 -9.15
CA LEU A 90 1.36 -13.35 -9.68
C LEU A 90 2.08 -14.13 -8.58
N SER A 91 2.85 -13.46 -7.74
CA SER A 91 3.52 -14.12 -6.60
C SER A 91 2.54 -14.78 -5.64
N ALA A 92 1.41 -14.13 -5.36
CA ALA A 92 0.37 -14.72 -4.52
C ALA A 92 -0.23 -15.98 -5.15
N PHE A 93 -0.53 -15.98 -6.46
CA PHE A 93 -1.02 -17.17 -7.15
C PHE A 93 0.02 -18.28 -7.25
N PHE A 94 1.27 -17.96 -7.63
CA PHE A 94 2.32 -18.95 -7.84
C PHE A 94 2.84 -19.58 -6.54
N PHE A 95 3.06 -18.78 -5.49
CA PHE A 95 3.67 -19.28 -4.25
C PHE A 95 2.66 -19.57 -3.13
N ARG A 96 1.45 -19.00 -3.21
CA ARG A 96 0.42 -19.11 -2.16
C ARG A 96 -0.94 -19.55 -2.71
N GLY A 97 -1.00 -20.13 -3.91
CA GLY A 97 -2.27 -20.52 -4.56
C GLY A 97 -3.16 -21.42 -3.71
N GLN A 98 -2.62 -22.46 -3.05
CA GLN A 98 -3.40 -23.33 -2.15
C GLN A 98 -3.98 -22.56 -0.96
N PHE A 99 -3.18 -21.69 -0.34
CA PHE A 99 -3.64 -20.83 0.75
C PHE A 99 -4.74 -19.88 0.28
N LEU A 100 -4.61 -19.26 -0.90
CA LEU A 100 -5.65 -18.40 -1.46
C LEU A 100 -6.95 -19.17 -1.74
N GLN A 101 -6.87 -20.44 -2.12
CA GLN A 101 -8.05 -21.27 -2.33
C GLN A 101 -8.77 -21.56 -1.00
N GLU A 102 -8.02 -21.95 0.03
CA GLU A 102 -8.52 -22.22 1.38
C GLU A 102 -9.14 -20.95 2.02
N TYR A 103 -8.46 -19.80 1.87
CA TYR A 103 -8.87 -18.51 2.44
C TYR A 103 -9.54 -17.59 1.40
N SER A 104 -10.21 -18.17 0.40
CA SER A 104 -10.85 -17.42 -0.69
C SER A 104 -11.97 -16.48 -0.19
N TRP A 105 -12.76 -16.95 0.77
CA TRP A 105 -13.80 -16.13 1.40
C TRP A 105 -13.23 -14.98 2.23
N ASP A 106 -12.10 -15.19 2.90
CA ASP A 106 -11.41 -14.14 3.64
C ASP A 106 -10.88 -13.07 2.68
N LEU A 107 -10.26 -13.49 1.57
CA LEU A 107 -9.82 -12.57 0.51
C LEU A 107 -10.97 -11.70 -0.02
N VAL A 108 -12.09 -12.33 -0.37
CA VAL A 108 -13.29 -11.63 -0.86
C VAL A 108 -13.83 -10.68 0.21
N SER A 109 -13.91 -11.11 1.47
CA SER A 109 -14.43 -10.30 2.57
C SER A 109 -13.56 -9.07 2.85
N ILE A 110 -12.23 -9.23 2.85
CA ILE A 110 -11.29 -8.12 3.03
C ILE A 110 -11.37 -7.15 1.83
N PHE A 111 -11.45 -7.67 0.61
CA PHE A 111 -11.61 -6.85 -0.61
C PHE A 111 -12.91 -6.04 -0.57
N LEU A 112 -14.04 -6.66 -0.21
CA LEU A 112 -15.31 -5.98 -0.03
C LEU A 112 -15.24 -4.93 1.09
N ALA A 113 -14.53 -5.21 2.20
CA ALA A 113 -14.30 -4.22 3.25
C ALA A 113 -13.54 -3.00 2.71
N TYR A 114 -12.50 -3.18 1.89
CA TYR A 114 -11.80 -2.07 1.23
C TYR A 114 -12.72 -1.28 0.29
N LEU A 115 -13.57 -1.96 -0.50
CA LEU A 115 -14.53 -1.30 -1.38
C LEU A 115 -15.55 -0.47 -0.59
N VAL A 116 -16.24 -1.08 0.37
CA VAL A 116 -17.29 -0.45 1.16
C VAL A 116 -16.73 0.75 1.93
N THR A 117 -15.62 0.58 2.64
CA THR A 117 -14.98 1.69 3.36
C THR A 117 -14.48 2.78 2.40
N GLY A 118 -14.03 2.41 1.19
CA GLY A 118 -13.70 3.35 0.12
C GLY A 118 -14.90 4.18 -0.35
N TYR A 119 -16.05 3.57 -0.56
CA TYR A 119 -17.29 4.27 -0.95
C TYR A 119 -17.80 5.18 0.17
N ILE A 120 -17.82 4.69 1.42
CA ILE A 120 -18.18 5.50 2.59
C ILE A 120 -17.27 6.73 2.67
N GLN A 121 -15.95 6.54 2.55
CA GLN A 121 -14.99 7.64 2.60
C GLN A 121 -15.23 8.68 1.48
N THR A 122 -15.50 8.24 0.25
CA THR A 122 -15.83 9.14 -0.86
C THR A 122 -17.11 9.93 -0.58
N TYR A 123 -18.19 9.23 -0.20
CA TYR A 123 -19.48 9.83 0.10
C TYR A 123 -19.37 10.93 1.17
N PHE A 124 -18.70 10.66 2.29
CA PHE A 124 -18.56 11.65 3.35
C PHE A 124 -17.67 12.84 2.97
N LYS A 125 -16.62 12.61 2.17
CA LYS A 125 -15.76 13.71 1.68
C LYS A 125 -16.51 14.69 0.77
N GLU A 126 -17.44 14.19 -0.02
CA GLU A 126 -18.24 14.98 -0.96
C GLU A 126 -19.40 15.70 -0.26
N ASN A 127 -20.13 14.99 0.61
CA ASN A 127 -21.35 15.52 1.23
C ASN A 127 -21.12 16.27 2.55
N TYR A 128 -20.01 16.00 3.26
CA TYR A 128 -19.74 16.57 4.58
C TYR A 128 -18.33 17.18 4.65
N PRO A 129 -18.10 18.39 4.11
CA PRO A 129 -16.78 19.00 4.02
C PRO A 129 -16.06 19.15 5.37
N ALA A 130 -16.79 19.38 6.46
CA ALA A 130 -16.24 19.47 7.82
C ALA A 130 -15.56 18.17 8.27
N SER A 131 -15.98 17.02 7.74
CA SER A 131 -15.39 15.72 8.05
C SER A 131 -14.14 15.39 7.23
N LYS A 132 -13.79 16.23 6.22
CA LYS A 132 -12.63 15.99 5.34
C LYS A 132 -11.32 15.70 6.10
N PRO A 133 -10.95 16.40 7.19
CA PRO A 133 -9.72 16.10 7.93
C PRO A 133 -9.72 14.68 8.53
N PHE A 134 -10.84 14.24 9.09
CA PHE A 134 -10.99 12.89 9.62
C PHE A 134 -10.80 11.84 8.52
N TRP A 135 -11.44 12.04 7.36
CA TRP A 135 -11.31 11.14 6.22
C TRP A 135 -10.01 11.31 5.41
N ARG A 136 -9.14 12.25 5.76
CA ARG A 136 -7.77 12.30 5.21
C ARG A 136 -6.89 11.24 5.84
N LEU A 137 -7.14 10.90 7.10
CA LEU A 137 -6.54 9.71 7.71
C LEU A 137 -6.95 8.53 6.84
N ARG A 138 -5.96 7.74 6.42
CA ARG A 138 -6.17 6.55 5.59
C ARG A 138 -6.74 5.41 6.44
N LEU A 139 -7.81 5.68 7.18
CA LEU A 139 -8.36 4.84 8.25
C LEU A 139 -8.61 3.42 7.79
N ARG A 140 -9.11 3.21 6.57
CA ARG A 140 -9.31 1.86 6.02
C ARG A 140 -8.05 1.01 6.00
N ILE A 141 -6.88 1.64 5.74
CA ILE A 141 -5.60 0.95 5.67
C ILE A 141 -5.22 0.40 7.03
N TYR A 142 -5.61 1.05 8.13
CA TYR A 142 -5.32 0.58 9.49
C TYR A 142 -6.45 -0.29 10.04
N LEU A 143 -7.71 0.13 9.86
CA LEU A 143 -8.87 -0.50 10.44
C LEU A 143 -9.07 -1.93 9.93
N ILE A 144 -8.94 -2.14 8.62
CA ILE A 144 -9.17 -3.47 8.02
C ILE A 144 -8.15 -4.50 8.54
N PRO A 145 -6.82 -4.23 8.52
CA PRO A 145 -5.84 -5.13 9.12
C PRO A 145 -6.00 -5.33 10.62
N ILE A 146 -6.39 -4.30 11.39
CA ILE A 146 -6.66 -4.46 12.83
C ILE A 146 -7.82 -5.43 13.07
N VAL A 147 -8.95 -5.23 12.38
CA VAL A 147 -10.12 -6.11 12.51
C VAL A 147 -9.77 -7.53 12.09
N TYR A 148 -9.03 -7.69 10.99
CA TYR A 148 -8.63 -9.00 10.49
C TYR A 148 -7.62 -9.70 11.42
N SER A 149 -6.72 -8.95 12.06
CA SER A 149 -5.82 -9.45 13.10
C SER A 149 -6.57 -9.98 14.32
N ILE A 150 -7.62 -9.29 14.76
CA ILE A 150 -8.47 -9.75 15.87
C ILE A 150 -9.22 -11.03 15.48
N TYR A 151 -9.81 -11.06 14.27
CA TYR A 151 -10.55 -12.22 13.76
C TYR A 151 -9.68 -13.48 13.67
N THR A 152 -8.48 -13.35 13.08
CA THR A 152 -7.54 -14.47 12.87
C THR A 152 -6.69 -14.78 14.10
N LYS A 153 -6.80 -13.97 15.16
CA LYS A 153 -5.95 -14.05 16.37
C LYS A 153 -4.44 -13.99 16.04
N SER A 154 -4.08 -13.23 15.00
CA SER A 154 -2.69 -13.05 14.54
C SER A 154 -2.34 -11.58 14.39
N TRP A 155 -1.13 -11.20 14.82
CA TRP A 155 -0.61 -9.84 14.67
C TRP A 155 -0.08 -9.55 13.26
N ASP A 156 0.06 -10.55 12.40
CA ASP A 156 0.75 -10.40 11.13
C ASP A 156 0.13 -9.34 10.18
N PRO A 157 -1.20 -9.28 9.99
CA PRO A 157 -1.82 -8.19 9.20
C PRO A 157 -1.46 -6.79 9.71
N MET A 158 -1.49 -6.60 11.04
CA MET A 158 -1.11 -5.35 11.67
C MET A 158 0.38 -5.03 11.51
N ILE A 159 1.26 -6.02 11.65
CA ILE A 159 2.72 -5.85 11.43
C ILE A 159 2.98 -5.44 9.99
N ALA A 160 2.40 -6.15 9.02
CA ALA A 160 2.58 -5.88 7.60
C ALA A 160 2.16 -4.44 7.25
N THR A 161 0.98 -4.06 7.72
CA THR A 161 0.44 -2.72 7.45
C THR A 161 1.21 -1.64 8.20
N GLY A 162 1.49 -1.85 9.48
CA GLY A 162 2.17 -0.89 10.34
C GLY A 162 3.55 -0.52 9.82
N PHE A 163 4.39 -1.52 9.55
CA PHE A 163 5.73 -1.29 9.02
C PHE A 163 5.72 -0.70 7.60
N GLY A 164 4.80 -1.12 6.74
CA GLY A 164 4.62 -0.50 5.43
C GLY A 164 4.23 0.97 5.52
N MET A 165 3.35 1.33 6.45
CA MET A 165 2.99 2.73 6.67
C MET A 165 4.14 3.54 7.28
N ILE A 166 4.93 2.97 8.19
CA ILE A 166 6.13 3.64 8.73
C ILE A 166 7.12 3.95 7.59
N GLY A 167 7.38 3.01 6.68
CA GLY A 167 8.26 3.23 5.53
C GLY A 167 7.72 4.31 4.57
N CYS A 168 6.42 4.31 4.32
CA CYS A 168 5.74 5.32 3.51
C CYS A 168 5.83 6.73 4.12
N GLU A 169 5.58 6.86 5.42
CA GLU A 169 5.69 8.14 6.12
C GLU A 169 7.13 8.62 6.15
N TRP A 170 8.11 7.75 6.38
CA TRP A 170 9.53 8.12 6.37
C TRP A 170 9.94 8.78 5.05
N ILE A 171 9.55 8.20 3.91
CA ILE A 171 9.81 8.79 2.59
C ILE A 171 9.05 10.10 2.40
N THR A 172 7.79 10.18 2.83
CA THR A 172 7.00 11.42 2.76
C THR A 172 7.69 12.56 3.51
N TRP A 173 8.21 12.28 4.70
CA TRP A 173 8.95 13.24 5.51
C TRP A 173 10.30 13.62 4.89
N SER A 174 11.04 12.64 4.39
CA SER A 174 12.36 12.85 3.79
C SER A 174 12.32 13.78 2.56
N PHE A 175 11.22 13.74 1.80
CA PHE A 175 11.03 14.59 0.61
C PHE A 175 10.07 15.77 0.84
N ARG A 176 9.77 16.12 2.09
CA ARG A 176 8.84 17.23 2.39
C ARG A 176 9.34 18.58 1.90
N GLY A 177 10.64 18.87 2.00
CA GLY A 177 11.23 20.13 1.51
C GLY A 177 11.04 20.31 0.01
N TYR A 178 11.27 19.24 -0.77
CA TYR A 178 11.05 19.24 -2.22
C TYR A 178 9.61 19.64 -2.60
N TRP A 179 8.64 19.21 -1.82
CA TRP A 179 7.23 19.56 -2.03
C TRP A 179 6.91 21.01 -1.74
N GLU A 180 7.52 21.57 -0.69
CA GLU A 180 7.35 22.97 -0.32
C GLU A 180 7.96 23.86 -1.41
N ASP A 181 9.15 23.52 -1.91
CA ASP A 181 9.83 24.22 -3.01
C ASP A 181 9.04 24.16 -4.33
N ARG A 182 8.51 22.99 -4.70
CA ARG A 182 7.68 22.83 -5.90
C ARG A 182 6.38 23.63 -5.81
N ARG A 183 5.75 23.68 -4.63
CA ARG A 183 4.49 24.42 -4.43
C ARG A 183 4.71 25.93 -4.50
N ASN A 184 5.84 26.41 -3.99
CA ASN A 184 6.20 27.83 -4.08
C ASN A 184 6.50 28.21 -5.53
N SER A 185 7.30 27.43 -6.26
CA SER A 185 7.58 27.73 -7.67
C SER A 185 6.34 27.73 -8.58
N LEU A 186 5.32 26.91 -8.28
CA LEU A 186 4.04 26.95 -9.00
C LEU A 186 3.18 28.18 -8.65
N ARG A 187 3.31 28.72 -7.44
CA ARG A 187 2.63 29.97 -7.04
C ARG A 187 3.24 31.18 -7.71
N ASP A 188 4.56 31.20 -7.87
CA ASP A 188 5.28 32.32 -8.51
C ASP A 188 5.01 32.42 -10.02
N LEU A 189 4.42 31.37 -10.62
CA LEU A 189 4.02 31.33 -12.03
C LEU A 189 2.56 31.74 -12.27
N GLN A 190 1.77 32.00 -11.21
CA GLN A 190 0.36 32.39 -11.26
C GLN A 190 0.17 33.88 -10.96
#